data_AF-A0A2T0AU80-F1
#
_entry.id   AF-A0A2T0AU80-F1
#
_cell.length_a   1.000
_cell.length_b   1.000
_cell.length_c   1.000
_cell.angle_alpha   90.00
_cell.angle_beta   90.00
_cell.angle_gamma   90.00
#
_symmetry.space_group_name_H-M   'P 1'
#
loop_
_entity.id
_entity.type
_entity.pdbx_description
1 polymer ?
#
loop_
_entity_poly.entity_id
_entity_poly.type
_entity_poly.pdbx_seq_one_letter_code
_entity_poly.pdbx_strand_id
1 'polypeptide(L)'
;MKKLTRKIISFILMILMVSNISISAFASETELSSKNTNINKCNIVITNDGVYINDVYYTQEQFVKLLNTAVEVDITELKNDTIKNNSAMRSVGVQSATGALIAGTWWIPGVGEVVITAAGVVIIGGTVIAAGTWLYNKVVDWFEARAEIKAVKQKIPERLKNKKGEVDLGKFKQKVKGKTAYKEKGGWTIEKDTAQHGGRKWKLKDNSGRRVASLDENGKVLGK
;
A
#
# COMPACT_ATOMS: atom_id res chain seq x y z
N MET A 1 14.78 -63.37 32.32
CA MET A 1 14.26 -62.14 31.70
C MET A 1 13.73 -61.06 32.67
N LYS A 2 13.48 -61.33 33.96
CA LYS A 2 12.95 -60.31 34.91
C LYS A 2 13.97 -59.27 35.43
N LYS A 3 15.27 -59.59 35.45
CA LYS A 3 16.32 -58.66 35.93
C LYS A 3 16.75 -57.64 34.87
N LEU A 4 16.65 -57.99 33.58
CA LEU A 4 17.00 -57.09 32.48
C LEU A 4 15.92 -56.02 32.28
N THR A 5 14.64 -56.40 32.36
CA THR A 5 13.51 -55.46 32.26
C THR A 5 13.48 -54.45 33.40
N ARG A 6 13.83 -54.86 34.63
CA ARG A 6 13.91 -53.95 35.80
C ARG A 6 15.02 -52.90 35.66
N LYS A 7 16.16 -53.27 35.04
CA LYS A 7 17.26 -52.33 34.75
C LYS A 7 16.89 -51.35 33.62
N ILE A 8 16.19 -51.82 32.59
CA ILE A 8 15.72 -50.98 31.47
C ILE A 8 14.64 -49.99 31.94
N ILE A 9 13.71 -50.43 32.78
CA ILE A 9 12.67 -49.57 33.37
C ILE A 9 13.30 -48.47 34.25
N SER A 10 14.32 -48.81 35.05
CA SER A 10 15.05 -47.84 35.87
C SER A 10 15.81 -46.82 35.02
N PHE A 11 16.34 -47.21 33.86
CA PHE A 11 17.04 -46.33 32.94
C PHE A 11 16.09 -45.33 32.25
N ILE A 12 14.90 -45.79 31.86
CA ILE A 12 13.85 -44.95 31.27
C ILE A 12 13.35 -43.90 32.27
N LEU A 13 13.20 -44.29 33.55
CA LEU A 13 12.76 -43.37 34.61
C LEU A 13 13.81 -42.29 34.92
N MET A 14 15.10 -42.64 34.84
CA MET A 14 16.19 -41.67 35.02
C MET A 14 16.25 -40.64 33.89
N ILE A 15 15.97 -41.04 32.65
CA ILE A 15 15.93 -40.13 31.48
C ILE A 15 14.76 -39.13 31.59
N LEU A 16 13.60 -39.56 32.10
CA LEU A 16 12.43 -38.69 32.31
C LEU A 16 12.65 -37.63 33.40
N MET A 17 13.54 -37.87 34.37
CA MET A 17 13.84 -36.90 35.43
C MET A 17 14.80 -35.79 35.00
N VAL A 18 15.61 -36.00 33.94
CA VAL A 18 16.54 -34.98 33.41
C VAL A 18 15.86 -34.09 32.35
N SER A 19 14.68 -34.47 31.85
CA SER A 19 13.93 -33.70 30.84
C SER A 19 13.14 -32.51 31.36
N ASN A 20 13.17 -32.20 32.66
CA ASN A 20 12.73 -30.88 33.16
C ASN A 20 13.87 -29.87 33.02
N ILE A 21 14.28 -29.62 31.77
CA ILE A 21 15.01 -28.40 31.45
C ILE A 21 13.99 -27.29 31.66
N SER A 22 14.30 -26.39 32.59
CA SER A 22 13.59 -25.14 32.82
C SER A 22 13.15 -24.59 31.47
N ILE A 23 11.85 -24.53 31.22
CA ILE A 23 11.33 -23.67 30.14
C ILE A 23 11.76 -22.28 30.59
N SER A 24 12.87 -21.78 30.03
CA SER A 24 13.17 -20.38 30.09
C SER A 24 11.99 -19.74 29.38
N ALA A 25 11.09 -19.12 30.15
CA ALA A 25 10.18 -18.17 29.57
C ALA A 25 11.08 -17.12 28.92
N PHE A 26 11.20 -17.16 27.59
CA PHE A 26 11.74 -16.04 26.84
C PHE A 26 10.71 -14.92 26.97
N ALA A 27 10.76 -14.18 28.07
CA ALA A 27 10.37 -12.79 28.00
C ALA A 27 11.31 -12.17 26.96
N SER A 28 10.76 -11.77 25.83
CA SER A 28 11.47 -10.92 24.87
C SER A 28 11.64 -9.55 25.52
N GLU A 29 12.50 -9.46 26.53
CA GLU A 29 13.02 -8.20 27.01
C GLU A 29 14.02 -7.76 25.96
N THR A 30 13.54 -6.93 25.04
CA THR A 30 14.41 -6.24 24.11
C THR A 30 15.10 -5.14 24.90
N GLU A 31 16.08 -5.48 25.73
CA GLU A 31 17.13 -4.53 26.08
C GLU A 31 17.99 -4.31 24.84
N LEU A 32 17.39 -3.63 23.85
CA LEU A 32 18.16 -2.82 22.94
C LEU A 32 18.69 -1.68 23.79
N SER A 33 19.95 -1.83 24.22
CA SER A 33 20.82 -0.72 24.53
C SER A 33 20.71 0.27 23.38
N SER A 34 19.80 1.23 23.53
CA SER A 34 19.59 2.28 22.54
C SER A 34 20.81 3.18 22.67
N LYS A 35 21.77 3.01 21.78
CA LYS A 35 22.53 4.18 21.33
C LYS A 35 21.48 5.19 20.90
N ASN A 36 21.43 6.26 21.66
CA ASN A 36 20.47 7.33 21.63
C ASN A 36 20.35 7.90 20.21
N THR A 37 19.41 7.36 19.43
CA THR A 37 18.75 8.06 18.34
C THR A 37 17.28 8.05 18.71
N ASN A 38 16.79 9.18 19.21
CA ASN A 38 15.36 9.44 19.37
C ASN A 38 14.71 9.45 17.98
N ILE A 39 14.53 8.27 17.39
CA ILE A 39 13.51 8.03 16.38
C ILE A 39 12.26 7.72 17.18
N ASN A 40 11.31 8.67 17.21
CA ASN A 40 9.98 8.45 17.78
C ASN A 40 9.34 7.26 17.04
N LYS A 41 9.55 6.04 17.55
CA LYS A 41 9.04 4.83 16.92
C LYS A 41 7.52 4.89 17.00
N CYS A 42 6.85 4.83 15.85
CA CYS A 42 5.40 4.81 15.84
C CYS A 42 4.90 3.55 16.55
N ASN A 43 4.08 3.74 17.59
CA ASN A 43 3.43 2.64 18.27
C ASN A 43 2.20 2.23 17.46
N ILE A 44 2.22 1.00 16.92
CA ILE A 44 1.12 0.45 16.12
C ILE A 44 0.57 -0.79 16.81
N VAL A 45 -0.72 -0.75 17.16
CA VAL A 45 -1.45 -1.91 17.69
C VAL A 45 -2.63 -2.19 16.78
N ILE A 46 -2.64 -3.38 16.17
CA ILE A 46 -3.68 -3.81 15.25
C ILE A 46 -4.73 -4.60 16.04
N THR A 47 -5.99 -4.19 15.94
CA THR A 47 -7.14 -4.93 16.48
C THR A 47 -7.96 -5.50 15.33
N ASN A 48 -9.03 -6.25 15.62
CA ASN A 48 -9.91 -6.78 14.57
C ASN A 48 -10.70 -5.68 13.85
N ASP A 49 -11.06 -4.61 14.57
CA ASP A 49 -11.97 -3.56 14.07
C ASP A 49 -11.25 -2.25 13.72
N GLY A 50 -9.93 -2.17 13.98
CA GLY A 50 -9.18 -0.94 13.78
C GLY A 50 -7.70 -1.05 14.14
N VAL A 51 -7.06 0.12 14.16
CA VAL A 51 -5.62 0.26 14.43
C VAL A 51 -5.40 1.45 15.35
N TYR A 52 -4.58 1.26 16.38
CA TYR A 52 -4.00 2.35 17.15
C TYR A 52 -2.69 2.76 16.50
N ILE A 53 -2.54 4.05 16.22
CA ILE A 53 -1.31 4.66 15.69
C ILE A 53 -0.97 5.82 16.60
N ASN A 54 0.13 5.70 17.36
CA ASN A 54 0.53 6.67 18.39
C ASN A 54 -0.63 6.96 19.38
N ASP A 55 -1.24 5.91 19.91
CA ASP A 55 -2.36 5.92 20.87
C ASP A 55 -3.68 6.53 20.35
N VAL A 56 -3.75 6.90 19.07
CA VAL A 56 -4.99 7.33 18.42
C VAL A 56 -5.63 6.13 17.72
N TYR A 57 -6.88 5.83 18.07
CA TYR A 57 -7.66 4.76 17.44
C TYR A 57 -8.29 5.20 16.12
N TYR A 58 -8.12 4.37 15.10
CA TYR A 58 -8.80 4.48 13.82
C TYR A 58 -9.57 3.20 13.52
N THR A 59 -10.86 3.31 13.20
CA THR A 59 -11.59 2.18 12.58
C THR A 59 -10.98 1.87 11.20
N GLN A 60 -11.26 0.68 10.66
CA GLN A 60 -10.79 0.33 9.32
C GLN A 60 -11.19 1.37 8.26
N GLU A 61 -12.43 1.89 8.33
CA GLU A 61 -12.93 2.89 7.39
C GLU A 61 -12.24 4.25 7.57
N GLN A 62 -11.97 4.65 8.82
CA GLN A 62 -11.24 5.88 9.10
C GLN A 62 -9.82 5.81 8.57
N PHE A 63 -9.15 4.68 8.77
CA PHE A 63 -7.80 4.45 8.24
C PHE A 63 -7.78 4.51 6.71
N VAL A 64 -8.75 3.88 6.02
CA VAL A 64 -8.86 3.96 4.56
C VAL A 64 -9.12 5.39 4.07
N LYS A 65 -9.90 6.19 4.81
CA LYS A 65 -10.08 7.61 4.47
C LYS A 65 -8.77 8.38 4.59
N LEU A 66 -7.94 8.09 5.60
CA LEU A 66 -6.61 8.67 5.75
C LEU A 66 -5.65 8.24 4.64
N LEU A 67 -5.67 6.96 4.23
CA LEU A 67 -4.89 6.53 3.06
C LEU A 67 -5.23 7.38 1.83
N ASN A 68 -6.48 7.78 1.63
CA ASN A 68 -6.84 8.63 0.49
C ASN A 68 -6.33 10.08 0.57
N THR A 69 -5.85 10.54 1.72
CA THR A 69 -5.17 11.83 1.88
C THR A 69 -3.66 11.74 1.66
N ALA A 70 -3.12 10.54 1.39
CA ALA A 70 -1.68 10.34 1.23
C ALA A 70 -1.10 11.10 0.02
N VAL A 71 0.06 11.70 0.26
CA VAL A 71 0.86 12.41 -0.74
C VAL A 71 2.09 11.56 -1.06
N GLU A 72 2.43 11.45 -2.35
CA GLU A 72 3.62 10.72 -2.79
C GLU A 72 4.84 11.49 -2.32
N VAL A 73 5.75 10.82 -1.63
CA VAL A 73 7.05 11.42 -1.31
C VAL A 73 7.96 11.08 -2.49
N ASP A 74 8.14 12.04 -3.40
CA ASP A 74 9.08 11.86 -4.50
C ASP A 74 10.51 12.08 -3.96
N ILE A 75 11.22 10.97 -3.73
CA ILE A 75 12.59 10.99 -3.22
C ILE A 75 13.59 11.21 -4.37
N THR A 76 13.15 11.32 -5.64
CA THR A 76 14.08 11.61 -6.75
C THR A 76 14.64 13.04 -6.73
N GLU A 77 14.05 13.92 -5.92
CA GLU A 77 14.48 15.32 -5.74
C GLU A 77 15.49 15.52 -4.59
N LEU A 78 16.12 14.46 -4.07
CA LEU A 78 17.20 14.56 -3.07
C LEU A 78 18.60 14.26 -3.66
N LYS A 79 18.88 14.69 -4.90
CA LYS A 79 20.23 14.57 -5.49
C LYS A 79 21.09 15.83 -5.41
N ASN A 80 20.50 16.99 -5.13
CA ASN A 80 21.19 18.28 -5.17
C ASN A 80 20.95 19.13 -3.93
N ASP A 81 20.97 18.54 -2.74
CA ASP A 81 21.25 19.37 -1.57
C ASP A 81 22.32 18.76 -0.69
N THR A 82 23.25 19.62 -0.32
CA THR A 82 24.51 19.29 0.32
C THR A 82 24.25 19.00 1.80
N ILE A 83 23.59 17.88 2.10
CA ILE A 83 23.44 17.38 3.47
C ILE A 83 23.82 15.90 3.48
N LYS A 84 25.13 15.66 3.49
CA LYS A 84 25.67 14.47 4.13
C LYS A 84 25.27 14.57 5.60
N ASN A 85 24.44 13.63 6.08
CA ASN A 85 24.15 13.27 7.47
C ASN A 85 22.63 13.11 7.72
N ASN A 86 22.05 12.05 7.16
CA ASN A 86 20.99 11.23 7.78
C ASN A 86 20.79 9.99 6.91
N SER A 87 21.77 9.08 7.00
CA SER A 87 21.73 7.75 6.39
C SER A 87 20.70 6.87 7.09
N ALA A 88 19.43 7.04 6.72
CA ALA A 88 18.37 6.04 6.91
C ALA A 88 17.34 6.02 5.75
N MET A 89 17.46 6.90 4.75
CA MET A 89 16.59 6.86 3.57
C MET A 89 17.28 6.06 2.46
N ARG A 90 17.40 4.74 2.65
CA ARG A 90 17.84 3.85 1.58
C ARG A 90 16.67 3.71 0.61
N SER A 91 16.80 4.36 -0.55
CA SER A 91 15.90 4.23 -1.68
C SER A 91 15.55 2.76 -1.93
N VAL A 92 14.29 2.38 -1.75
CA VAL A 92 13.78 1.19 -2.42
C VAL A 92 13.44 1.65 -3.83
N GLY A 93 14.42 1.52 -4.73
CA GLY A 93 14.24 1.87 -6.13
C GLY A 93 12.99 1.21 -6.68
N VAL A 94 12.16 1.99 -7.36
CA VAL A 94 10.96 1.51 -8.05
C VAL A 94 11.40 0.66 -9.24
N GLN A 95 11.64 -0.63 -8.99
CA GLN A 95 11.74 -1.64 -10.03
C GLN A 95 10.86 -2.81 -9.60
N SER A 96 9.62 -2.81 -10.06
CA SER A 96 8.72 -3.95 -9.93
C SER A 96 9.22 -5.06 -10.84
N ALA A 97 9.96 -6.01 -10.27
CA ALA A 97 10.15 -7.31 -10.88
C ALA A 97 8.92 -8.17 -10.54
N THR A 98 8.01 -8.27 -11.52
CA THR A 98 6.95 -9.30 -11.56
C THR A 98 5.79 -9.10 -10.57
N GLY A 99 4.62 -8.69 -11.08
CA GLY A 99 3.41 -8.42 -10.29
C GLY A 99 3.35 -6.97 -9.81
N ALA A 100 2.34 -6.20 -10.24
CA ALA A 100 2.37 -4.74 -10.30
C ALA A 100 2.17 -4.01 -8.96
N LEU A 101 2.97 -4.28 -7.94
CA LEU A 101 3.09 -3.40 -6.78
C LEU A 101 4.09 -2.27 -7.10
N ILE A 102 3.64 -1.01 -7.07
CA ILE A 102 4.56 0.13 -7.08
C ILE A 102 5.18 0.22 -5.69
N ALA A 103 6.47 -0.13 -5.59
CA ALA A 103 7.27 0.24 -4.43
C ALA A 103 7.32 1.76 -4.31
N GLY A 104 7.17 2.30 -3.11
CA GLY A 104 7.17 3.74 -2.91
C GLY A 104 6.87 4.15 -1.47
N THR A 105 7.23 5.39 -1.18
CA THR A 105 7.02 6.05 0.11
C THR A 105 5.89 7.06 -0.01
N TRP A 106 4.94 7.01 0.91
CA TRP A 106 3.78 7.90 0.97
C TRP A 106 3.66 8.52 2.35
N TRP A 107 3.34 9.81 2.41
CA TRP A 107 3.09 10.50 3.66
C TRP A 107 1.59 10.66 3.88
N ILE A 108 1.10 10.18 5.02
CA ILE A 108 -0.30 10.32 5.44
C ILE A 108 -0.36 11.29 6.62
N PRO A 109 -1.03 12.46 6.48
CA PRO A 109 -1.23 13.38 7.60
C PRO A 109 -1.88 12.68 8.81
N GLY A 110 -1.25 12.81 9.98
CA GLY A 110 -1.71 12.19 11.24
C GLY A 110 -1.24 10.74 11.47
N VAL A 111 -0.79 10.03 10.44
CA VAL A 111 -0.28 8.64 10.55
C VAL A 111 1.23 8.58 10.36
N GLY A 112 1.78 9.36 9.42
CA GLY A 112 3.19 9.39 9.08
C GLY A 112 3.52 8.65 7.78
N GLU A 113 4.76 8.19 7.69
CA GLU A 113 5.30 7.53 6.49
C GLU A 113 4.77 6.10 6.35
N VAL A 114 4.31 5.76 5.14
CA VAL A 114 3.94 4.41 4.73
C VAL A 114 4.78 3.99 3.54
N VAL A 115 5.50 2.88 3.69
CA VAL A 115 6.41 2.33 2.69
C VAL A 115 5.93 0.93 2.29
N ILE A 116 5.87 0.68 0.98
CA ILE A 116 5.81 -0.68 0.46
C ILE A 116 7.08 -0.96 -0.35
N THR A 117 7.74 -2.06 -0.02
CA THR A 117 8.97 -2.46 -0.72
C THR A 117 8.65 -3.34 -1.93
N ALA A 118 9.60 -3.47 -2.85
CA ALA A 118 9.47 -4.41 -3.98
C ALA A 118 9.33 -5.88 -3.52
N ALA A 119 9.72 -6.20 -2.29
CA ALA A 119 9.55 -7.52 -1.68
C ALA A 119 8.18 -7.70 -0.98
N GLY A 120 7.27 -6.71 -1.08
CA GLY A 120 5.95 -6.76 -0.45
C GLY A 120 5.94 -6.45 1.05
N VAL A 121 7.07 -6.03 1.63
CA VAL A 121 7.10 -5.57 3.03
C VAL A 121 6.39 -4.23 3.14
N VAL A 122 5.41 -4.13 4.04
CA VAL A 122 4.69 -2.90 4.38
C VAL A 122 5.21 -2.36 5.72
N ILE A 123 5.58 -1.08 5.75
CA ILE A 123 6.07 -0.37 6.92
C ILE A 123 5.19 0.87 7.14
N ILE A 124 4.69 1.08 8.35
CA ILE A 124 3.92 2.26 8.75
C ILE A 124 4.62 2.89 9.95
N GLY A 125 5.00 4.16 9.87
CA GLY A 125 5.65 4.89 10.97
C GLY A 125 6.93 4.23 11.51
N GLY A 126 7.63 3.45 10.69
CA GLY A 126 8.81 2.68 11.09
C GLY A 126 8.52 1.30 11.69
N THR A 127 7.26 0.88 11.77
CA THR A 127 6.85 -0.45 12.24
C THR A 127 6.47 -1.34 11.06
N VAL A 128 7.07 -2.54 11.00
CA VAL A 128 6.77 -3.55 9.97
C VAL A 128 5.41 -4.18 10.27
N ILE A 129 4.54 -4.21 9.26
CA ILE A 129 3.20 -4.78 9.37
C ILE A 129 3.21 -6.22 8.86
N ALA A 130 2.70 -7.14 9.67
CA ALA A 130 2.64 -8.55 9.31
C ALA A 130 1.70 -8.80 8.12
N ALA A 131 2.18 -9.59 7.15
CA ALA A 131 1.39 -10.02 6.01
C ALA A 131 0.16 -10.83 6.46
N GLY A 132 -0.95 -10.68 5.74
CA GLY A 132 -2.23 -11.35 6.05
C GLY A 132 -3.10 -10.64 7.09
N THR A 133 -2.59 -9.60 7.76
CA THR A 133 -3.43 -8.72 8.60
C THR A 133 -4.37 -7.87 7.74
N TRP A 134 -5.52 -7.46 8.30
CA TRP A 134 -6.45 -6.58 7.57
C TRP A 134 -5.76 -5.26 7.18
N LEU A 135 -4.92 -4.71 8.07
CA LEU A 135 -4.19 -3.46 7.84
C LEU A 135 -3.22 -3.58 6.67
N TYR A 136 -2.45 -4.68 6.63
CA TYR A 136 -1.58 -5.00 5.50
C TYR A 136 -2.37 -5.05 4.20
N ASN A 137 -3.46 -5.83 4.16
CA ASN A 137 -4.27 -5.99 2.94
C ASN A 137 -4.85 -4.66 2.46
N LYS A 138 -5.36 -3.80 3.36
CA LYS A 138 -5.89 -2.48 3.00
C LYS A 138 -4.83 -1.57 2.39
N VAL A 139 -3.62 -1.59 2.94
CA VAL A 139 -2.50 -0.81 2.38
C VAL A 139 -2.15 -1.35 1.00
N VAL A 140 -1.94 -2.67 0.87
CA VAL A 140 -1.60 -3.31 -0.42
C VAL A 140 -2.65 -3.02 -1.48
N ASP A 141 -3.94 -3.24 -1.19
CA ASP A 141 -5.05 -2.96 -2.12
C ASP A 141 -5.03 -1.50 -2.60
N TRP A 142 -4.75 -0.56 -1.69
CA TRP A 142 -4.67 0.87 -2.00
C TRP A 142 -3.48 1.19 -2.91
N PHE A 143 -2.34 0.55 -2.70
CA PHE A 143 -1.16 0.69 -3.55
C PHE A 143 -1.37 0.08 -4.93
N GLU A 144 -2.01 -1.10 -5.01
CA GLU A 144 -2.39 -1.75 -6.27
C GLU A 144 -3.38 -0.91 -7.07
N ALA A 145 -4.35 -0.28 -6.42
CA ALA A 145 -5.26 0.64 -7.11
C ALA A 145 -4.50 1.82 -7.75
N ARG A 146 -3.48 2.37 -7.08
CA ARG A 146 -2.62 3.45 -7.64
C ARG A 146 -1.70 2.95 -8.75
N ALA A 147 -1.10 1.77 -8.54
CA ALA A 147 -0.80 0.74 -9.55
C ALA A 147 -1.46 0.94 -10.91
N GLU A 148 -2.70 0.48 -10.91
CA GLU A 148 -3.57 0.41 -12.07
C GLU A 148 -3.85 1.80 -12.63
N ILE A 149 -4.14 2.78 -11.77
CA ILE A 149 -4.41 4.17 -12.21
C ILE A 149 -3.20 4.73 -12.96
N LYS A 150 -1.96 4.52 -12.49
CA LYS A 150 -0.74 4.97 -13.16
C LYS A 150 -0.57 4.30 -14.53
N ALA A 151 -0.77 2.98 -14.59
CA ALA A 151 -0.71 2.23 -15.84
C ALA A 151 -1.80 2.67 -16.84
N VAL A 152 -3.02 2.95 -16.37
CA VAL A 152 -4.10 3.49 -17.20
C VAL A 152 -3.75 4.88 -17.71
N LYS A 153 -3.25 5.77 -16.85
CA LYS A 153 -2.81 7.12 -17.24
C LYS A 153 -1.72 7.08 -18.33
N GLN A 154 -0.81 6.12 -18.28
CA GLN A 154 0.22 5.94 -19.32
C GLN A 154 -0.37 5.55 -20.69
N LYS A 155 -1.48 4.81 -20.70
CA LYS A 155 -2.18 4.42 -21.95
C LYS A 155 -2.98 5.56 -22.58
N ILE A 156 -3.25 6.62 -21.84
CA ILE A 156 -3.99 7.78 -22.33
C ILE A 156 -3.02 8.70 -23.09
N PRO A 157 -3.30 9.07 -24.35
CA PRO A 157 -2.45 9.98 -25.13
C PRO A 157 -2.26 11.33 -24.45
N GLU A 158 -1.03 11.88 -24.48
CA GLU A 158 -0.70 13.20 -23.91
C GLU A 158 -1.60 14.33 -24.43
N ARG A 159 -1.96 14.26 -25.72
CA ARG A 159 -2.90 15.21 -26.33
C ARG A 159 -4.28 15.25 -25.66
N LEU A 160 -4.67 14.23 -24.89
CA LEU A 160 -5.92 14.19 -24.14
C LEU A 160 -5.75 14.62 -22.69
N LYS A 161 -4.52 14.82 -22.22
CA LYS A 161 -4.26 15.23 -20.84
C LYS A 161 -4.30 16.75 -20.68
N ASN A 162 -4.66 17.20 -19.49
CA ASN A 162 -4.51 18.58 -19.03
C ASN A 162 -3.13 18.78 -18.38
N LYS A 163 -2.84 19.99 -17.90
CA LYS A 163 -1.56 20.31 -17.22
C LYS A 163 -1.30 19.48 -15.96
N LYS A 164 -2.33 18.88 -15.37
CA LYS A 164 -2.24 18.00 -14.18
C LYS A 164 -2.09 16.52 -14.54
N GLY A 165 -1.96 16.18 -15.83
CA GLY A 165 -1.88 14.79 -16.30
C GLY A 165 -3.20 14.02 -16.22
N GLU A 166 -4.33 14.70 -16.01
CA GLU A 166 -5.69 14.15 -16.00
C GLU A 166 -6.36 14.35 -17.35
N VAL A 167 -7.47 13.65 -17.62
CA VAL A 167 -8.15 13.77 -18.91
C VAL A 167 -8.80 15.14 -19.03
N ASP A 168 -8.46 15.89 -20.08
CA ASP A 168 -9.07 17.17 -20.41
C ASP A 168 -10.44 16.93 -21.06
N LEU A 169 -11.50 16.98 -20.25
CA LEU A 169 -12.87 16.82 -20.69
C LEU A 169 -13.28 17.90 -21.72
N GLY A 170 -12.65 19.08 -21.68
CA GLY A 170 -12.92 20.18 -22.62
C GLY A 170 -12.54 19.88 -24.07
N LYS A 171 -11.75 18.82 -24.31
CA LYS A 171 -11.38 18.36 -25.67
C LYS A 171 -12.50 17.56 -26.36
N PHE A 172 -13.45 17.01 -25.59
CA PHE A 172 -14.54 16.18 -26.10
C PHE A 172 -15.76 17.03 -26.43
N LYS A 173 -15.73 17.69 -27.59
CA LYS A 173 -16.76 18.68 -27.98
C LYS A 173 -17.84 18.12 -28.90
N GLN A 174 -17.59 17.00 -29.59
CA GLN A 174 -18.52 16.48 -30.59
C GLN A 174 -19.51 15.49 -29.96
N LYS A 175 -20.78 15.84 -29.87
CA LYS A 175 -21.81 14.91 -29.36
C LYS A 175 -21.96 13.68 -30.26
N VAL A 176 -22.01 12.49 -29.67
CA VAL A 176 -22.27 11.23 -30.38
C VAL A 176 -23.78 11.04 -30.55
N LYS A 177 -24.24 10.81 -31.78
CA LYS A 177 -25.67 10.65 -32.09
C LYS A 177 -26.25 9.46 -31.30
N GLY A 178 -27.40 9.68 -30.64
CA GLY A 178 -28.12 8.65 -29.90
C GLY A 178 -27.49 8.20 -28.58
N LYS A 179 -26.42 8.85 -28.12
CA LYS A 179 -25.72 8.50 -26.87
C LYS A 179 -25.48 9.73 -26.00
N THR A 180 -25.38 9.53 -24.69
CA THR A 180 -24.87 10.52 -23.73
C THR A 180 -23.34 10.50 -23.72
N ALA A 181 -22.74 10.66 -24.90
CA ALA A 181 -21.31 10.60 -25.11
C ALA A 181 -20.81 11.75 -25.98
N TYR A 182 -19.56 12.13 -25.75
CA TYR A 182 -18.85 13.17 -26.49
C TYR A 182 -17.54 12.61 -27.04
N LYS A 183 -17.18 13.04 -28.24
CA LYS A 183 -16.04 12.59 -29.03
C LYS A 183 -15.07 13.75 -29.23
N GLU A 184 -13.80 13.42 -29.25
CA GLU A 184 -12.71 14.32 -29.63
C GLU A 184 -12.19 13.99 -31.05
N LYS A 185 -11.40 14.88 -31.66
CA LYS A 185 -10.98 14.78 -33.08
C LYS A 185 -10.31 13.44 -33.46
N GLY A 186 -9.50 12.87 -32.56
CA GLY A 186 -8.81 11.59 -32.74
C GLY A 186 -9.65 10.34 -32.40
N GLY A 187 -10.97 10.48 -32.25
CA GLY A 187 -11.91 9.35 -32.15
C GLY A 187 -12.15 8.81 -30.75
N TRP A 188 -11.42 9.28 -29.73
CA TRP A 188 -11.70 8.90 -28.34
C TRP A 188 -13.04 9.46 -27.88
N THR A 189 -13.68 8.77 -26.93
CA THR A 189 -14.99 9.21 -26.41
C THR A 189 -15.04 9.20 -24.89
N ILE A 190 -15.76 10.17 -24.33
CA ILE A 190 -16.24 10.12 -22.95
C ILE A 190 -17.74 9.84 -22.98
N GLU A 191 -18.18 8.88 -22.18
CA GLU A 191 -19.59 8.51 -22.06
C GLU A 191 -20.03 8.70 -20.60
N LYS A 192 -21.21 9.30 -20.39
CA LYS A 192 -21.70 9.57 -19.04
C LYS A 192 -21.88 8.26 -18.27
N ASP A 193 -21.33 8.21 -17.06
CA ASP A 193 -21.55 7.08 -16.16
C ASP A 193 -22.88 7.26 -15.41
N THR A 194 -23.82 6.34 -15.65
CA THR A 194 -25.15 6.34 -15.03
C THR A 194 -25.21 5.56 -13.73
N ALA A 195 -24.18 4.76 -13.41
CA ALA A 195 -24.16 3.96 -12.19
C ALA A 195 -23.92 4.80 -10.93
N GLN A 196 -23.33 6.00 -11.06
CA GLN A 196 -23.09 6.97 -9.97
C GLN A 196 -22.38 6.44 -8.70
N HIS A 197 -21.71 5.29 -8.76
CA HIS A 197 -20.96 4.75 -7.63
C HIS A 197 -19.51 5.26 -7.58
N GLY A 198 -19.08 5.71 -6.39
CA GLY A 198 -17.69 6.04 -6.11
C GLY A 198 -17.17 7.26 -6.86
N GLY A 199 -18.01 8.28 -7.08
CA GLY A 199 -17.62 9.55 -7.73
C GLY A 199 -17.41 9.48 -9.25
N ARG A 200 -17.61 8.32 -9.88
CA ARG A 200 -17.47 8.14 -11.34
C ARG A 200 -18.55 8.93 -12.07
N LYS A 201 -18.14 9.77 -13.02
CA LYS A 201 -19.02 10.56 -13.88
C LYS A 201 -18.86 10.25 -15.36
N TRP A 202 -17.68 9.81 -15.78
CA TRP A 202 -17.40 9.52 -17.19
C TRP A 202 -16.67 8.18 -17.37
N LYS A 203 -16.95 7.53 -18.49
CA LYS A 203 -16.21 6.37 -18.99
C LYS A 203 -15.40 6.83 -20.19
N LEU A 204 -14.07 6.75 -20.08
CA LEU A 204 -13.18 7.01 -21.20
C LEU A 204 -13.07 5.76 -22.06
N LYS A 205 -13.29 5.92 -23.37
CA LYS A 205 -13.13 4.88 -24.36
C LYS A 205 -12.09 5.28 -25.40
N ASP A 206 -11.29 4.30 -25.81
CA ASP A 206 -10.33 4.46 -26.89
C ASP A 206 -11.04 4.71 -28.23
N ASN A 207 -10.25 4.99 -29.27
CA ASN A 207 -10.74 5.18 -30.63
C ASN A 207 -11.43 3.94 -31.24
N SER A 208 -11.29 2.77 -30.62
CA SER A 208 -11.94 1.52 -30.99
C SER A 208 -13.25 1.30 -30.21
N GLY A 209 -13.62 2.22 -29.32
CA GLY A 209 -14.83 2.15 -28.49
C GLY A 209 -14.68 1.30 -27.22
N ARG A 210 -13.48 0.79 -26.92
CA ARG A 210 -13.23 -0.01 -25.70
C ARG A 210 -12.99 0.90 -24.51
N ARG A 211 -13.61 0.59 -23.36
CA ARG A 211 -13.39 1.35 -22.12
C ARG A 211 -11.96 1.15 -21.62
N VAL A 212 -11.28 2.25 -21.37
CA VAL A 212 -9.91 2.26 -20.81
C VAL A 212 -9.85 2.85 -19.40
N ALA A 213 -10.78 3.72 -19.03
CA ALA A 213 -10.80 4.34 -17.71
C ALA A 213 -12.20 4.76 -17.26
N SER A 214 -12.37 4.87 -15.95
CA SER A 214 -13.41 5.59 -15.24
C SER A 214 -12.85 6.93 -14.78
N LEU A 215 -13.60 8.01 -14.98
CA LEU A 215 -13.20 9.35 -14.61
C LEU A 215 -14.20 9.99 -13.66
N ASP A 216 -13.72 10.88 -12.79
CA ASP A 216 -14.56 11.79 -12.02
C ASP A 216 -15.10 12.94 -12.89
N GLU A 217 -15.76 13.91 -12.26
CA GLU A 217 -16.32 15.08 -12.94
C GLU A 217 -15.29 16.01 -13.59
N ASN A 218 -14.03 15.95 -13.13
CA ASN A 218 -12.94 16.81 -13.57
C ASN A 218 -11.99 16.11 -14.55
N GLY A 219 -12.23 14.83 -14.84
CA GLY A 219 -11.41 14.00 -15.73
C GLY A 219 -10.28 13.25 -15.03
N LYS A 220 -10.25 13.23 -13.70
CA LYS A 220 -9.30 12.42 -12.92
C LYS A 220 -9.63 10.94 -13.09
N VAL A 221 -8.62 10.14 -13.39
CA VAL A 221 -8.75 8.68 -13.50
C VAL A 221 -8.96 8.06 -12.11
N LEU A 222 -10.04 7.30 -11.95
CA LEU A 222 -10.43 6.60 -10.72
C LEU A 222 -10.16 5.09 -10.75
N GLY A 223 -9.78 4.55 -11.92
CA GLY A 223 -9.63 3.11 -12.16
C GLY A 223 -10.21 2.74 -13.52
N LYS A 224 -10.32 1.46 -13.84
CA LYS A 224 -10.96 0.98 -15.07
C LYS A 224 -12.41 0.60 -14.83
#